data_AF-A0A327QCX7-F1
#
_entry.id   AF-A0A327QCX7-F1
#
_cell.length_a   1.000
_cell.length_b   1.000
_cell.length_c   1.000
_cell.angle_alpha   90.00
_cell.angle_beta   90.00
_cell.angle_gamma   90.00
#
_symmetry.space_group_name_H-M   'P 1'
#
loop_
_entity.id
_entity.type
_entity.pdbx_description
1 polymer ?
#
loop_
_entity_poly.entity_id
_entity_poly.type
_entity_poly.pdbx_seq_one_letter_code
_entity_poly.pdbx_strand_id
1 'polypeptide(L)'
;MFIRMKKLVIILITILSCNICAKAQDNTSSKRRTTTIKVNPTTLINELDLYLEQELSSKMSLEIGITGIYTDYPDYVLSKRIDIGQKKPNITTEQFVDGIGFGVRAGLRWYIFAPEGTQHASGTYFQPNLFYKRVFYPAEDYVFNNTTYKEDAHKDVYGIQLLLGRQYRRQRLVFDPYIGVGLRAKVYRYDNYTEVDNNMLRKDRGQLVSILPSLHLGVKVGLNLKN
;
A
#
# COMPACT_ATOMS: atom_id res chain seq x y z
N MET A 1 -29.37 13.51 3.78
CA MET A 1 -28.54 13.04 4.92
C MET A 1 -27.04 12.99 4.59
N PHE A 2 -26.62 12.40 3.46
CA PHE A 2 -25.21 12.31 3.02
C PHE A 2 -24.41 13.63 2.91
N ILE A 3 -25.07 14.73 2.50
CA ILE A 3 -24.40 16.03 2.33
C ILE A 3 -23.97 16.65 3.67
N ARG A 4 -24.71 16.41 4.76
CA ARG A 4 -24.35 16.90 6.11
C ARG A 4 -23.15 16.15 6.70
N MET A 5 -23.03 14.85 6.43
CA MET A 5 -21.89 14.04 6.88
C MET A 5 -20.58 14.43 6.18
N LYS A 6 -20.61 14.73 4.87
CA LYS A 6 -19.43 15.21 4.14
C LYS A 6 -18.89 16.53 4.70
N LYS A 7 -19.78 17.47 5.04
CA LYS A 7 -19.39 18.75 5.66
C LYS A 7 -18.79 18.55 7.06
N LEU A 8 -19.36 17.66 7.87
CA LEU A 8 -18.83 17.30 9.18
C LEU A 8 -17.43 16.68 9.11
N VAL A 9 -17.20 15.76 8.16
CA VAL A 9 -15.88 15.14 7.98
C VAL A 9 -14.84 16.16 7.53
N ILE A 10 -15.18 17.06 6.61
CA ILE A 10 -14.27 18.13 6.18
C ILE A 10 -13.93 19.05 7.34
N ILE A 11 -14.92 19.49 8.13
CA ILE A 11 -14.71 20.33 9.31
C ILE A 11 -13.81 19.61 10.34
N LEU A 12 -14.04 18.32 10.58
CA LEU A 12 -13.22 17.54 11.50
C LEU A 12 -11.76 17.43 11.02
N ILE A 13 -11.55 17.17 9.73
CA ILE A 13 -10.22 17.12 9.11
C ILE A 13 -9.52 18.49 9.21
N THR A 14 -10.24 19.59 8.95
CA THR A 14 -9.69 20.95 9.07
C THR A 14 -9.33 21.30 10.50
N ILE A 15 -10.15 20.90 11.49
CA ILE A 15 -9.83 21.10 12.90
C ILE A 15 -8.62 20.27 13.30
N LEU A 16 -8.54 19.01 12.87
CA LEU A 16 -7.37 18.16 13.12
C LEU A 16 -6.09 18.73 12.49
N SER A 17 -6.15 19.21 11.25
CA SER A 17 -4.99 19.80 10.56
C SER A 17 -4.57 21.13 11.21
N CYS A 18 -5.52 21.98 11.63
CA CYS A 18 -5.22 23.20 12.39
C CYS A 18 -4.54 22.90 13.74
N ASN A 19 -4.99 21.85 14.46
CA ASN A 19 -4.36 21.44 15.72
C ASN A 19 -2.93 20.90 15.51
N ILE A 20 -2.68 20.20 14.39
CA ILE A 20 -1.34 19.72 14.02
C ILE A 20 -0.43 20.91 13.68
N CYS A 21 -0.94 21.92 12.97
CA CYS A 21 -0.18 23.14 12.65
C CYS A 21 0.13 24.00 13.88
N ALA A 22 -0.82 24.18 14.79
CA ALA A 22 -0.61 24.92 16.03
C ALA A 22 0.48 24.28 16.91
N LYS A 23 0.47 22.95 17.06
CA LYS A 23 1.54 22.20 17.77
C LYS A 23 2.88 22.17 17.02
N ALA A 24 2.91 22.54 15.73
CA ALA A 24 4.16 22.66 14.98
C ALA A 24 4.87 23.99 15.24
N GLN A 25 4.14 25.06 15.59
CA GLN A 25 4.69 26.39 15.83
C GLN A 25 5.19 26.58 17.28
N ASP A 26 4.66 25.82 18.24
CA ASP A 26 4.84 26.09 19.67
C ASP A 26 6.12 25.50 20.32
N ASN A 27 7.14 25.14 19.52
CA ASN A 27 8.31 24.43 20.04
C ASN A 27 9.57 25.31 20.05
N THR A 28 9.70 26.11 21.11
CA THR A 28 10.90 26.92 21.46
C THR A 28 12.03 26.11 22.11
N SER A 29 12.02 24.77 22.04
CA SER A 29 13.21 23.94 22.25
C SER A 29 13.37 22.91 21.11
N SER A 30 14.35 23.16 20.26
CA SER A 30 14.57 22.44 19.01
C SER A 30 15.17 21.05 19.26
N LYS A 31 14.33 20.06 19.60
CA LYS A 31 14.62 18.67 19.20
C LYS A 31 14.51 18.66 17.67
N ARG A 32 15.66 18.64 16.97
CA ARG A 32 15.73 18.61 15.50
C ARG A 32 14.95 17.41 14.97
N ARG A 33 13.72 17.64 14.52
CA ARG A 33 12.88 16.63 13.83
C ARG A 33 13.54 16.29 12.50
N THR A 34 13.94 15.04 12.31
CA THR A 34 14.52 14.60 11.02
C THR A 34 13.47 14.00 10.12
N THR A 35 13.64 14.23 8.81
CA THR A 35 12.86 13.60 7.76
C THR A 35 13.77 12.64 7.00
N THR A 36 13.30 11.41 6.81
CA THR A 36 14.05 10.35 6.12
C THR A 36 13.25 9.89 4.92
N ILE A 37 13.87 9.85 3.74
CA ILE A 37 13.31 9.14 2.59
C ILE A 37 13.84 7.73 2.60
N LYS A 38 12.97 6.74 2.43
CA LYS A 38 13.36 5.34 2.35
C LYS A 38 12.78 4.70 1.11
N VAL A 39 13.42 3.63 0.69
CA VAL A 39 12.96 2.73 -0.36
C VAL A 39 13.05 1.30 0.15
N ASN A 40 12.20 0.42 -0.36
CA ASN A 40 12.27 -1.00 -0.03
C ASN A 40 12.82 -1.80 -1.24
N PRO A 41 14.13 -2.08 -1.30
CA PRO A 41 14.68 -2.89 -2.37
C PRO A 41 14.06 -4.28 -2.50
N THR A 42 13.50 -4.86 -1.44
CA THR A 42 12.92 -6.22 -1.52
C THR A 42 11.63 -6.29 -2.33
N THR A 43 10.95 -5.15 -2.54
CA THR A 43 9.73 -5.09 -3.35
C THR A 43 10.00 -4.72 -4.81
N LEU A 44 11.24 -4.36 -5.16
CA LEU A 44 11.64 -3.96 -6.52
C LEU A 44 11.42 -5.03 -7.59
N ILE A 45 11.06 -6.26 -7.24
CA ILE A 45 10.71 -7.33 -8.20
C ILE A 45 9.40 -7.02 -8.93
N ASN A 46 8.46 -6.31 -8.29
CA ASN A 46 7.15 -6.02 -8.87
C ASN A 46 6.63 -4.61 -8.56
N GLU A 47 7.19 -3.94 -7.54
CA GLU A 47 6.71 -2.65 -7.07
C GLU A 47 7.87 -1.74 -6.65
N LEU A 48 7.73 -0.43 -6.86
CA LEU A 48 8.61 0.58 -6.30
C LEU A 48 7.92 1.24 -5.11
N ASP A 49 8.36 0.92 -3.90
CA ASP A 49 7.89 1.59 -2.69
C ASP A 49 8.81 2.75 -2.29
N LEU A 50 8.23 3.95 -2.17
CA LEU A 50 8.88 5.13 -1.62
C LEU A 50 8.21 5.51 -0.30
N TYR A 51 9.01 5.78 0.73
CA TYR A 51 8.55 6.10 2.06
C TYR A 51 9.14 7.43 2.50
N LEU A 52 8.31 8.23 3.15
CA LEU A 52 8.70 9.43 3.88
C LEU A 52 8.43 9.18 5.36
N GLU A 53 9.49 9.11 6.14
CA GLU A 53 9.42 9.05 7.59
C GLU A 53 9.65 10.45 8.18
N GLN A 54 8.74 10.87 9.05
CA GLN A 54 8.83 12.09 9.82
C GLN A 54 8.91 11.76 11.30
N GLU A 55 9.99 12.16 11.95
CA GLU A 55 10.08 12.06 13.41
C GLU A 55 9.10 13.01 14.09
N LEU A 56 8.27 12.45 14.98
CA LEU A 56 7.38 13.20 15.85
C LEU A 56 8.02 13.43 17.22
N SER A 57 8.71 12.40 17.73
CA SER A 57 9.48 12.42 18.98
C SER A 57 10.64 11.41 18.91
N SER A 58 11.47 11.35 19.96
CA SER A 58 12.54 10.33 20.06
C SER A 58 12.01 8.90 20.18
N LYS A 59 10.70 8.72 20.46
CA LYS A 59 10.05 7.41 20.60
C LYS A 59 9.03 7.13 19.50
N MET A 60 8.69 8.12 18.67
CA MET A 60 7.63 7.98 17.68
C MET A 60 7.97 8.65 16.36
N SER A 61 7.68 7.96 15.26
CA SER A 61 7.72 8.55 13.92
C SER A 61 6.50 8.14 13.10
N LEU A 62 6.12 9.00 12.17
CA LEU A 62 5.07 8.73 11.19
C LEU A 62 5.74 8.34 9.88
N GLU A 63 5.29 7.25 9.27
CA GLU A 63 5.76 6.78 7.97
C GLU A 63 4.59 6.83 6.99
N ILE A 64 4.75 7.57 5.91
CA ILE A 64 3.80 7.61 4.79
C ILE A 64 4.55 7.09 3.57
N GLY A 65 3.89 6.30 2.73
CA GLY A 65 4.52 5.81 1.51
C GLY A 65 3.57 5.80 0.33
N ILE A 66 4.18 5.88 -0.84
CA ILE A 66 3.55 5.65 -2.13
C ILE A 66 4.20 4.45 -2.78
N THR A 67 3.41 3.71 -3.53
CA THR A 67 3.86 2.51 -4.23
C THR A 67 3.50 2.65 -5.70
N GLY A 68 4.47 2.46 -6.59
CA GLY A 68 4.22 2.26 -8.02
C GLY A 68 4.28 0.77 -8.34
N ILE A 69 3.23 0.20 -8.89
CA ILE A 69 3.18 -1.20 -9.31
C ILE A 69 3.33 -1.21 -10.82
N TYR A 70 4.30 -1.96 -11.32
CA TYR A 70 4.56 -2.06 -12.75
C TYR A 70 4.35 -3.48 -13.29
N THR A 71 4.14 -4.46 -12.40
CA THR A 71 3.68 -5.80 -12.77
C THR A 71 2.96 -6.46 -11.60
N ASP A 72 1.98 -7.31 -11.90
CA ASP A 72 1.23 -8.10 -10.91
C ASP A 72 1.57 -9.60 -10.97
N TYR A 73 2.71 -9.94 -11.57
CA TYR A 73 3.19 -11.30 -11.79
C TYR A 73 3.22 -12.20 -10.53
N PRO A 74 3.66 -11.73 -9.34
CA PRO A 74 3.62 -12.57 -8.14
C PRO A 74 2.20 -13.02 -7.76
N ASP A 75 1.20 -12.18 -8.02
CA ASP A 75 -0.20 -12.52 -7.74
C ASP A 75 -0.73 -13.57 -8.71
N TYR A 76 -0.30 -13.52 -9.99
CA TYR A 76 -0.56 -14.58 -10.97
C TYR A 76 -0.01 -15.94 -10.49
N VAL A 77 1.24 -15.98 -10.03
CA VAL A 77 1.85 -17.23 -9.54
C VAL A 77 1.06 -17.78 -8.36
N LEU A 78 0.70 -16.94 -7.40
CA LEU A 78 -0.04 -17.36 -6.20
C LEU A 78 -1.50 -17.74 -6.48
N SER A 79 -2.18 -17.09 -7.43
CA SER A 79 -3.61 -17.31 -7.69
C SER A 79 -3.91 -18.37 -8.76
N LYS A 80 -3.06 -18.51 -9.79
CA LYS A 80 -3.25 -19.52 -10.84
C LYS A 80 -2.50 -20.83 -10.56
N ARG A 81 -1.26 -20.77 -10.06
CA ARG A 81 -0.42 -21.97 -9.88
C ARG A 81 -0.61 -22.66 -8.52
N ILE A 82 -0.94 -21.91 -7.47
CA ILE A 82 -1.20 -22.49 -6.15
C ILE A 82 -2.71 -22.55 -5.96
N ASP A 83 -3.25 -23.77 -5.85
CA ASP A 83 -4.67 -23.96 -5.61
C ASP A 83 -4.97 -23.83 -4.11
N ILE A 84 -5.40 -22.64 -3.69
CA ILE A 84 -5.79 -22.35 -2.31
C ILE A 84 -7.32 -22.47 -2.15
N GLY A 85 -8.01 -23.17 -3.08
CA GLY A 85 -9.46 -23.36 -3.01
C GLY A 85 -10.28 -22.07 -3.19
N GLN A 86 -9.69 -21.03 -3.78
CA GLN A 86 -10.38 -19.77 -4.08
C GLN A 86 -10.79 -19.72 -5.56
N LYS A 87 -12.00 -19.22 -5.83
CA LYS A 87 -12.48 -18.97 -7.19
C LYS A 87 -11.48 -18.05 -7.91
N LYS A 88 -10.91 -18.52 -9.02
CA LYS A 88 -9.89 -17.77 -9.76
C LYS A 88 -10.56 -16.62 -10.53
N PRO A 89 -10.00 -15.40 -10.52
CA PRO A 89 -10.53 -14.31 -11.34
C PRO A 89 -10.36 -14.64 -12.82
N ASN A 90 -11.37 -14.29 -13.63
CA ASN A 90 -11.35 -14.54 -15.08
C ASN A 90 -10.53 -13.46 -15.81
N ILE A 91 -9.23 -13.41 -15.51
CA ILE A 91 -8.26 -12.46 -16.05
C ILE A 91 -7.18 -13.26 -16.80
N THR A 92 -6.83 -12.82 -18.01
CA THR A 92 -5.85 -13.51 -18.86
C THR A 92 -4.44 -13.38 -18.28
N THR A 93 -3.50 -14.21 -18.76
CA THR A 93 -2.12 -14.20 -18.25
C THR A 93 -1.37 -12.92 -18.66
N GLU A 94 -1.66 -12.39 -19.85
CA GLU A 94 -1.04 -11.18 -20.40
C GLU A 94 -1.45 -9.95 -19.57
N GLN A 95 -2.74 -9.86 -19.20
CA GLN A 95 -3.25 -8.83 -18.32
C GLN A 95 -2.52 -8.74 -16.97
N PHE A 96 -2.12 -9.86 -16.35
CA PHE A 96 -1.38 -9.83 -15.08
C PHE A 96 0.05 -9.30 -15.22
N VAL A 97 0.72 -9.59 -16.33
CA VAL A 97 2.11 -9.16 -16.56
C VAL A 97 2.16 -7.66 -16.75
N ASP A 98 1.22 -7.12 -17.52
CA ASP A 98 1.10 -5.70 -17.87
C ASP A 98 0.26 -4.89 -16.87
N GLY A 99 -0.05 -5.47 -15.72
CA GLY A 99 -0.80 -4.80 -14.66
C GLY A 99 -0.02 -3.63 -14.07
N ILE A 100 -0.52 -2.41 -14.26
CA ILE A 100 0.05 -1.18 -13.70
C ILE A 100 -0.84 -0.72 -12.55
N GLY A 101 -0.23 -0.23 -11.49
CA GLY A 101 -0.98 0.20 -10.32
C GLY A 101 -0.29 1.26 -9.49
N PHE A 102 -1.03 1.75 -8.52
CA PHE A 102 -0.51 2.64 -7.51
C PHE A 102 -1.01 2.23 -6.14
N GLY A 103 -0.27 2.60 -5.11
CA GLY A 103 -0.62 2.34 -3.74
C GLY A 103 -0.22 3.47 -2.82
N VAL A 104 -0.87 3.51 -1.68
CA VAL A 104 -0.55 4.40 -0.57
C VAL A 104 -0.51 3.60 0.71
N ARG A 105 0.35 4.02 1.62
CA ARG A 105 0.47 3.41 2.94
C ARG A 105 0.76 4.44 4.01
N ALA A 106 0.30 4.14 5.22
CA ALA A 106 0.52 4.96 6.38
C ALA A 106 0.75 4.06 7.59
N GLY A 107 1.82 4.32 8.32
CA GLY A 107 2.14 3.58 9.53
C GLY A 107 2.69 4.49 10.62
N LEU A 108 2.40 4.11 11.85
CA LEU A 108 2.90 4.80 13.04
C LEU A 108 3.98 3.93 13.67
N ARG A 109 5.20 4.44 13.80
CA ARG A 109 6.32 3.70 14.38
C ARG A 109 6.50 4.10 15.82
N TRP A 110 6.48 3.11 16.70
CA TRP A 110 6.75 3.28 18.12
C TRP A 110 8.03 2.53 18.48
N TYR A 111 9.07 3.28 18.81
CA TYR A 111 10.36 2.77 19.25
C TYR A 111 10.26 2.32 20.71
N ILE A 112 10.23 1.01 20.91
CA ILE A 112 10.12 0.35 22.23
C ILE A 112 11.49 0.33 22.90
N PHE A 113 12.53 0.03 22.13
CA PHE A 113 13.91 -0.01 22.60
C PHE A 113 14.73 1.02 21.82
N ALA A 114 14.90 2.20 22.40
CA ALA A 114 15.78 3.24 21.90
C ALA A 114 17.15 3.14 22.57
N PRO A 115 18.27 3.26 21.84
CA PRO A 115 19.59 3.34 22.46
C PRO A 115 19.67 4.57 23.39
N GLU A 116 20.26 4.38 24.57
CA GLU A 116 20.42 5.48 25.53
C GLU A 116 21.24 6.63 24.91
N GLY A 117 20.80 7.87 25.15
CA GLY A 117 21.48 9.08 24.65
C GLY A 117 21.15 9.50 23.21
N THR A 118 20.34 8.75 22.44
CA THR A 118 19.98 9.19 21.08
C THR A 118 18.91 10.28 21.10
N GLN A 119 19.18 11.42 20.46
CA GLN A 119 18.20 12.50 20.25
C GLN A 119 17.17 12.17 19.15
N HIS A 120 17.37 11.06 18.44
CA HIS A 120 16.62 10.66 17.26
C HIS A 120 15.86 9.35 17.46
N ALA A 121 14.80 9.15 16.68
CA ALA A 121 14.01 7.94 16.69
C ALA A 121 14.81 6.80 16.03
N SER A 122 15.38 5.91 16.84
CA SER A 122 16.22 4.80 16.38
C SER A 122 16.10 3.60 17.32
N GLY A 123 16.48 2.42 16.84
CA GLY A 123 16.35 1.16 17.58
C GLY A 123 15.15 0.32 17.17
N THR A 124 14.70 -0.56 18.06
CA THR A 124 13.63 -1.52 17.76
C THR A 124 12.28 -0.85 17.89
N TYR A 125 11.44 -1.01 16.87
CA TYR A 125 10.12 -0.40 16.81
C TYR A 125 9.03 -1.41 16.47
N PHE A 126 7.83 -1.08 16.93
CA PHE A 126 6.58 -1.68 16.50
C PHE A 126 5.83 -0.69 15.60
N GLN A 127 5.26 -1.16 14.52
CA GLN A 127 4.56 -0.34 13.54
C GLN A 127 3.26 -0.99 13.07
N PRO A 128 2.10 -0.54 13.57
CA PRO A 128 0.86 -0.71 12.83
C PRO A 128 0.93 0.08 11.52
N ASN A 129 0.60 -0.58 10.41
CA ASN A 129 0.64 -0.02 9.08
C ASN A 129 -0.63 -0.39 8.31
N LEU A 130 -1.26 0.61 7.71
CA LEU A 130 -2.40 0.46 6.81
C LEU A 130 -1.94 0.73 5.39
N PHE A 131 -2.46 -0.03 4.44
CA PHE A 131 -2.15 0.18 3.04
C PHE A 131 -3.35 -0.07 2.14
N TYR A 132 -3.35 0.66 1.03
CA TYR A 132 -4.29 0.49 -0.06
C TYR A 132 -3.51 0.47 -1.37
N LYS A 133 -3.85 -0.45 -2.27
CA LYS A 133 -3.28 -0.53 -3.62
C LYS A 133 -4.41 -0.74 -4.61
N ARG A 134 -4.27 -0.16 -5.79
CA ARG A 134 -5.11 -0.43 -6.94
C ARG A 134 -4.23 -0.84 -8.11
N VAL A 135 -4.55 -1.98 -8.71
CA VAL A 135 -3.94 -2.47 -9.94
C VAL A 135 -4.99 -2.41 -11.04
N PHE A 136 -4.62 -1.83 -12.17
CA PHE A 136 -5.40 -1.78 -13.39
C PHE A 136 -4.81 -2.80 -14.35
N TYR A 137 -5.67 -3.63 -14.92
CA TYR A 137 -5.28 -4.55 -15.98
C TYR A 137 -5.62 -3.91 -17.32
N PRO A 138 -4.78 -4.08 -18.36
CA PRO A 138 -5.06 -3.54 -19.68
C PRO A 138 -6.36 -4.15 -20.23
N ALA A 139 -7.17 -3.30 -20.87
CA ALA A 139 -8.40 -3.74 -21.49
C ALA A 139 -8.11 -4.63 -22.70
N GLU A 140 -8.87 -5.71 -22.84
CA GLU A 140 -8.82 -6.59 -24.00
C GLU A 140 -10.04 -6.37 -24.89
N ASP A 141 -9.83 -6.45 -26.21
CA ASP A 141 -10.88 -6.30 -27.20
C ASP A 141 -11.53 -7.67 -27.48
N TYR A 142 -12.81 -7.81 -27.16
CA TYR A 142 -13.63 -8.97 -27.48
C TYR A 142 -14.48 -8.66 -28.71
N VAL A 143 -14.22 -9.36 -29.83
CA VAL A 143 -14.97 -9.16 -31.09
C VAL A 143 -16.13 -10.14 -31.16
N PHE A 144 -17.35 -9.61 -31.26
CA PHE A 144 -18.56 -10.41 -31.45
C PHE A 144 -19.48 -9.74 -32.49
N ASN A 145 -19.95 -10.49 -33.49
CA ASN A 145 -20.79 -9.98 -34.59
C ASN A 145 -20.26 -8.66 -35.20
N ASN A 146 -18.96 -8.63 -35.52
CA ASN A 146 -18.28 -7.47 -36.14
C ASN A 146 -18.32 -6.17 -35.28
N THR A 147 -18.65 -6.30 -33.99
CA THR A 147 -18.64 -5.23 -32.99
C THR A 147 -17.56 -5.53 -31.97
N THR A 148 -16.72 -4.55 -31.66
CA THR A 148 -15.66 -4.68 -30.65
C THR A 148 -16.18 -4.23 -29.29
N TYR A 149 -16.12 -5.13 -28.31
CA TYR A 149 -16.44 -4.88 -26.91
C TYR A 149 -15.14 -4.80 -26.11
N LYS A 150 -15.09 -3.92 -25.10
CA LYS A 150 -13.92 -3.79 -24.23
C LYS A 150 -14.14 -4.46 -22.88
N GLU A 151 -13.32 -5.44 -22.58
CA GLU A 151 -13.22 -6.04 -21.24
C GLU A 151 -12.32 -5.16 -20.37
N ASP A 152 -12.73 -4.93 -19.12
CA ASP A 152 -11.96 -4.16 -18.15
C ASP A 152 -11.94 -4.91 -16.82
N ALA A 153 -10.77 -4.90 -16.19
CA ALA A 153 -10.56 -5.52 -14.90
C ALA A 153 -9.67 -4.64 -14.02
N HIS A 154 -10.03 -4.55 -12.74
CA HIS A 154 -9.18 -3.93 -11.74
C HIS A 154 -9.21 -4.71 -10.43
N LYS A 155 -8.14 -4.55 -9.68
CA LYS A 155 -7.95 -5.15 -8.37
C LYS A 155 -7.70 -4.08 -7.33
N ASP A 156 -8.55 -4.05 -6.31
CA ASP A 156 -8.36 -3.27 -5.11
C ASP A 156 -7.77 -4.16 -4.01
N VAL A 157 -6.68 -3.72 -3.38
CA VAL A 157 -6.03 -4.43 -2.28
C VAL A 157 -6.01 -3.53 -1.06
N TYR A 158 -6.62 -3.99 0.02
CA TYR A 158 -6.60 -3.34 1.32
C TYR A 158 -5.84 -4.20 2.30
N GLY A 159 -5.17 -3.61 3.28
CA GLY A 159 -4.70 -4.41 4.38
C GLY A 159 -4.18 -3.63 5.57
N ILE A 160 -4.07 -4.39 6.64
CA ILE A 160 -3.50 -3.98 7.92
C ILE A 160 -2.32 -4.89 8.22
N GLN A 161 -1.22 -4.31 8.66
CA GLN A 161 0.03 -4.98 8.97
C GLN A 161 0.51 -4.54 10.34
N LEU A 162 1.04 -5.48 11.10
CA LEU A 162 1.78 -5.23 12.33
C LEU A 162 3.23 -5.60 12.05
N LEU A 163 4.10 -4.60 12.02
CA LEU A 163 5.51 -4.76 11.72
C LEU A 163 6.34 -4.60 13.00
N LEU A 164 7.34 -5.44 13.15
CA LEU A 164 8.43 -5.30 14.09
C LEU A 164 9.71 -5.10 13.28
N GLY A 165 10.40 -3.99 13.51
CA GLY A 165 11.65 -3.72 12.81
C GLY A 165 12.68 -3.09 13.71
N ARG A 166 13.89 -2.93 13.17
CA ARG A 166 14.98 -2.27 13.88
C ARG A 166 15.67 -1.28 12.96
N GLN A 167 15.61 -0.02 13.36
CA GLN A 167 16.23 1.07 12.62
C GLN A 167 17.66 1.31 13.10
N TYR A 168 18.60 1.12 12.19
CA TYR A 168 19.99 1.49 12.35
C TYR A 168 20.25 2.78 11.57
N ARG A 169 20.90 3.75 12.23
CA ARG A 169 21.30 4.99 11.59
C ARG A 169 22.82 5.12 11.65
N ARG A 170 23.43 5.34 10.50
CA ARG A 170 24.86 5.65 10.37
C ARG A 170 25.00 6.91 9.53
N GLN A 171 25.28 8.03 10.18
CA GLN A 171 25.32 9.35 9.55
C GLN A 171 24.00 9.67 8.82
N ARG A 172 24.02 9.78 7.49
CA ARG A 172 22.83 10.02 6.67
C ARG A 172 22.12 8.74 6.24
N LEU A 173 22.76 7.59 6.33
CA LEU A 173 22.19 6.32 5.90
C LEU A 173 21.33 5.70 7.00
N VAL A 174 20.18 5.20 6.58
CA VAL A 174 19.24 4.45 7.43
C VAL A 174 19.08 3.06 6.86
N PHE A 175 19.33 2.06 7.68
CA PHE A 175 19.12 0.65 7.37
C PHE A 175 18.10 0.08 8.32
N ASP A 176 17.06 -0.55 7.79
CA ASP A 176 15.83 -0.76 8.53
C ASP A 176 15.16 -2.09 8.13
N PRO A 177 15.72 -3.22 8.61
CA PRO A 177 15.12 -4.54 8.48
C PRO A 177 13.84 -4.64 9.31
N TYR A 178 12.84 -5.31 8.75
CA TYR A 178 11.57 -5.56 9.42
C TYR A 178 10.99 -6.92 9.06
N ILE A 179 10.21 -7.45 10.00
CA ILE A 179 9.33 -8.60 9.84
C ILE A 179 7.93 -8.18 10.29
N GLY A 180 6.89 -8.76 9.73
CA GLY A 180 5.54 -8.48 10.17
C GLY A 180 4.52 -9.47 9.67
N VAL A 181 3.36 -9.41 10.30
CA VAL A 181 2.19 -10.20 9.94
C VAL A 181 1.01 -9.27 9.74
N GLY A 182 0.06 -9.68 8.92
CA GLY A 182 -1.09 -8.85 8.63
C GLY A 182 -2.18 -9.59 7.90
N LEU A 183 -3.28 -8.88 7.67
CA LEU A 183 -4.40 -9.34 6.87
C LEU A 183 -4.49 -8.48 5.61
N ARG A 184 -4.72 -9.14 4.48
CA ARG A 184 -4.91 -8.51 3.19
C ARG A 184 -6.25 -8.94 2.60
N ALA A 185 -7.07 -7.97 2.25
CA ALA A 185 -8.28 -8.18 1.45
C ALA A 185 -7.98 -7.78 0.00
N LYS A 186 -8.29 -8.67 -0.94
CA LYS A 186 -8.24 -8.42 -2.38
C LYS A 186 -9.65 -8.45 -2.93
N VAL A 187 -10.01 -7.42 -3.68
CA VAL A 187 -11.30 -7.30 -4.36
C VAL A 187 -11.01 -7.18 -5.84
N TYR A 188 -11.32 -8.22 -6.59
CA TYR A 188 -11.25 -8.22 -8.04
C TYR A 188 -12.62 -7.82 -8.58
N ARG A 189 -12.64 -6.87 -9.50
CA ARG A 189 -13.81 -6.54 -10.31
C ARG A 189 -13.44 -6.75 -11.77
N TYR A 190 -14.30 -7.46 -12.48
CA TYR A 190 -14.10 -7.77 -13.89
C TYR A 190 -15.45 -7.68 -14.63
N ASP A 191 -15.40 -7.07 -15.80
CA ASP A 191 -16.50 -6.98 -16.75
C ASP A 191 -16.11 -7.81 -17.99
N ASN A 192 -16.64 -9.03 -18.09
CA ASN A 192 -16.32 -9.93 -19.20
C ASN A 192 -17.55 -10.13 -20.09
N TYR A 193 -17.33 -10.44 -21.36
CA TYR A 193 -18.38 -10.81 -22.29
C TYR A 193 -18.27 -12.31 -22.59
N THR A 194 -19.35 -13.03 -22.32
CA THR A 194 -19.47 -14.44 -22.68
C THR A 194 -20.59 -14.60 -23.67
N GLU A 195 -20.34 -15.32 -24.75
CA GLU A 195 -21.39 -15.80 -25.64
C GLU A 195 -22.27 -16.81 -24.90
N VAL A 196 -23.59 -16.64 -25.01
CA VAL A 196 -24.59 -17.59 -24.53
C VAL A 196 -25.38 -18.07 -25.75
N ASP A 197 -25.83 -19.33 -25.72
CA ASP A 197 -26.60 -19.97 -26.80
C ASP A 197 -27.58 -19.02 -27.49
N ASN A 198 -27.64 -19.10 -28.83
CA ASN A 198 -28.42 -18.25 -29.76
C ASN A 198 -27.83 -16.86 -30.08
N ASN A 199 -26.52 -16.71 -30.29
CA ASN A 199 -25.90 -15.44 -30.72
C ASN A 199 -26.18 -14.26 -29.77
N MET A 200 -26.43 -14.54 -28.48
CA MET A 200 -26.69 -13.51 -27.48
C MET A 200 -25.45 -13.25 -26.65
N LEU A 201 -25.02 -11.98 -26.63
CA LEU A 201 -23.90 -11.54 -25.81
C LEU A 201 -24.39 -11.31 -24.37
N ARG A 202 -23.83 -12.03 -23.40
CA ARG A 202 -24.07 -11.75 -21.97
C ARG A 202 -22.87 -11.03 -21.38
N LYS A 203 -23.13 -9.86 -20.82
CA LYS A 203 -22.16 -9.16 -19.97
C LYS A 203 -22.18 -9.77 -18.57
N ASP A 204 -21.10 -10.45 -18.19
CA ASP A 204 -20.90 -10.94 -16.83
C ASP A 204 -20.14 -9.89 -16.02
N ARG A 205 -20.80 -9.37 -14.98
CA ARG A 205 -20.17 -8.45 -14.01
C ARG A 205 -19.89 -9.22 -12.74
N GLY A 206 -18.62 -9.56 -12.53
CA GLY A 206 -18.19 -10.33 -11.38
C GLY A 206 -17.46 -9.49 -10.33
N GLN A 207 -17.70 -9.83 -9.07
CA GLN A 207 -16.87 -9.38 -7.96
C GLN A 207 -16.37 -10.60 -7.20
N LEU A 208 -15.05 -10.68 -7.01
CA LEU A 208 -14.41 -11.70 -6.19
C LEU A 208 -13.71 -11.02 -5.02
N VAL A 209 -14.02 -11.46 -3.80
CA VAL A 209 -13.38 -10.98 -2.58
C VAL A 209 -12.60 -12.12 -1.95
N SER A 210 -11.33 -11.87 -1.62
CA SER A 210 -10.44 -12.80 -0.95
C SER A 210 -9.78 -12.13 0.23
N ILE A 211 -9.80 -12.78 1.40
CA ILE A 211 -9.11 -12.32 2.61
C ILE A 211 -8.04 -13.35 2.93
N LEU A 212 -6.78 -12.90 3.01
CA LEU A 212 -5.63 -13.76 3.17
C LEU A 212 -4.74 -13.23 4.30
N PRO A 213 -4.21 -14.12 5.17
CA PRO A 213 -3.09 -13.77 6.01
C PRO A 213 -1.88 -13.43 5.14
N SER A 214 -1.02 -12.56 5.65
CA SER A 214 0.17 -12.11 4.94
C SER A 214 1.36 -12.00 5.87
N LEU A 215 2.48 -12.55 5.43
CA LEU A 215 3.79 -12.40 6.04
C LEU A 215 4.57 -11.34 5.26
N HIS A 216 5.23 -10.44 5.98
CA HIS A 216 5.99 -9.33 5.41
C HIS A 216 7.41 -9.42 5.92
N LEU A 217 8.36 -9.56 5.01
CA LEU A 217 9.79 -9.55 5.28
C LEU A 217 10.40 -8.53 4.33
N GLY A 218 11.22 -7.63 4.86
CA GLY A 218 11.83 -6.62 4.03
C GLY A 218 12.92 -5.85 4.73
N VAL A 219 13.61 -5.05 3.92
CA VAL A 219 14.69 -4.19 4.38
C VAL A 219 14.48 -2.85 3.72
N LYS A 220 14.21 -1.83 4.52
CA LYS A 220 14.16 -0.45 4.03
C LYS A 220 15.56 0.15 4.10
N VAL A 221 15.93 0.85 3.04
CA VAL A 221 17.18 1.64 2.97
C VAL A 221 16.79 3.08 2.73
N GLY A 222 17.39 4.01 3.46
CA GLY A 222 17.02 5.41 3.35
C GLY A 222 18.14 6.40 3.61
N LEU A 223 17.80 7.65 3.32
CA LEU A 223 18.67 8.81 3.46
C LEU A 223 17.96 9.87 4.31
N ASN A 224 18.65 10.35 5.34
CA ASN A 224 18.23 11.51 6.12
C ASN A 224 18.44 12.79 5.30
N LEU A 225 17.40 13.61 5.21
CA LEU A 225 17.41 14.84 4.41
C LEU A 225 18.05 16.04 5.12
N LYS A 226 18.36 15.95 6.42
CA LYS A 226 18.92 17.07 7.21
C LYS A 226 20.16 16.66 8.04
N ASN A 227 21.09 17.61 8.14
CA ASN A 227 22.22 17.67 9.09
C ASN A 227 21.81 18.41 10.37
#